data_AF-W2U4V7-F1
#
_entry.id   AF-W2U4V7-F1
#
_cell.length_a   1.000
_cell.length_b   1.000
_cell.length_c   1.000
_cell.angle_alpha   90.00
_cell.angle_beta   90.00
_cell.angle_gamma   90.00
#
_symmetry.space_group_name_H-M   'P 1'
#
loop_
_entity.id
_entity.type
_entity.pdbx_description
1 polymer ?
#
loop_
_entity_poly.entity_id
_entity_poly.type
_entity_poly.pdbx_seq_one_letter_code
_entity_poly.pdbx_strand_id
1 'polypeptide(L)'
;MGHTTVYLTALKVRPERIEDLERILDLRARGFSTLEDFAAALQEELPHLKDVFVPEGVGVFLNSVEPYLDEEGHLYLGTVENGGWREEALLLSHFVEPGEVIALADDHESLYGYRVVREGEVEALKGALVNEKGEVVWTE
;
A
#
# COMPACT_ATOMS: atom_id res chain seq x y z
N MET A 1 -10.61 -15.51 -13.06
CA MET A 1 -11.29 -14.85 -11.94
C MET A 1 -10.20 -14.07 -11.23
N GLY A 2 -10.33 -12.76 -11.08
CA GLY A 2 -9.42 -11.98 -10.24
C GLY A 2 -9.64 -12.36 -8.77
N HIS A 3 -8.60 -12.23 -7.95
CA HIS A 3 -8.70 -12.35 -6.49
C HIS A 3 -8.75 -10.96 -5.87
N THR A 4 -9.11 -10.91 -4.59
CA THR A 4 -9.28 -9.66 -3.85
C THR A 4 -8.47 -9.75 -2.57
N THR A 5 -7.68 -8.71 -2.30
CA THR A 5 -6.85 -8.66 -1.10
C THR A 5 -7.34 -7.55 -0.19
N VAL A 6 -7.52 -7.86 1.09
CA VAL A 6 -7.95 -6.87 2.09
C VAL A 6 -6.74 -6.40 2.90
N TYR A 7 -6.50 -5.09 2.88
CA TYR A 7 -5.51 -4.42 3.72
C TYR A 7 -6.19 -4.08 5.05
N LEU A 8 -5.86 -4.84 6.10
CA LEU A 8 -6.61 -4.81 7.36
C LEU A 8 -6.18 -3.70 8.33
N THR A 9 -4.99 -3.14 8.15
CA THR A 9 -4.49 -2.07 9.02
C THR A 9 -4.55 -0.73 8.30
N ALA A 10 -4.83 0.30 9.09
CA ALA A 10 -4.44 1.64 8.73
C ALA A 10 -2.90 1.72 8.76
N LEU A 11 -2.29 2.33 7.76
CA LEU A 11 -0.84 2.44 7.66
C LEU A 11 -0.40 3.84 8.02
N LYS A 12 0.46 3.97 9.02
CA LYS A 12 0.97 5.29 9.43
C LYS A 12 1.95 5.84 8.40
N VAL A 13 1.61 6.98 7.84
CA VAL A 13 2.38 7.65 6.79
C VAL A 13 3.47 8.51 7.41
N ARG A 14 4.64 8.53 6.78
CA ARG A 14 5.72 9.44 7.13
C ARG A 14 5.27 10.88 6.94
N PRO A 15 5.49 11.80 7.91
CA PRO A 15 5.04 13.18 7.78
C PRO A 15 5.50 13.87 6.49
N GLU A 16 6.72 13.60 6.03
CA GLU A 16 7.30 14.16 4.81
C GLU A 16 6.74 13.56 3.50
N ARG A 17 5.84 12.58 3.58
CA ARG A 17 5.20 11.88 2.44
C ARG A 17 3.69 12.08 2.38
N ILE A 18 3.11 12.83 3.32
CA ILE A 18 1.66 13.11 3.36
C ILE A 18 1.21 13.79 2.06
N GLU A 19 1.87 14.88 1.67
CA GLU A 19 1.53 15.61 0.43
C GLU A 19 1.68 14.75 -0.83
N ASP A 20 2.69 13.86 -0.85
CA ASP A 20 2.88 12.91 -1.97
C ASP A 20 1.69 11.93 -2.07
N LEU A 21 1.20 11.40 -0.94
CA LEU A 21 0.04 10.50 -0.92
C LEU A 21 -1.25 11.22 -1.26
N GLU A 22 -1.48 12.43 -0.75
CA GLU A 22 -2.63 13.24 -1.15
C GLU A 22 -2.63 13.43 -2.68
N ARG A 23 -1.46 13.73 -3.26
CA ARG A 23 -1.33 13.86 -4.72
C ARG A 23 -1.61 12.56 -5.45
N ILE A 24 -1.17 11.41 -4.94
CA ILE A 24 -1.45 10.09 -5.51
C ILE A 24 -2.96 9.81 -5.53
N LEU A 25 -3.66 10.07 -4.42
CA LEU A 25 -5.09 9.85 -4.28
C LEU A 25 -5.92 10.78 -5.17
N ASP A 26 -5.53 12.06 -5.23
CA ASP A 26 -6.11 13.05 -6.15
C ASP A 26 -5.91 12.65 -7.61
N LEU A 27 -4.71 12.14 -7.95
CA LEU A 27 -4.42 11.67 -9.30
C LEU A 27 -5.28 10.46 -9.63
N ARG A 28 -5.32 9.44 -8.76
CA ARG A 28 -6.19 8.26 -8.92
C ARG A 28 -7.63 8.65 -9.22
N ALA A 29 -8.18 9.64 -8.52
CA ALA A 29 -9.55 10.13 -8.69
C ALA A 29 -9.83 10.69 -10.10
N ARG A 30 -8.81 11.00 -10.91
CA ARG A 30 -8.96 11.42 -12.32
C ARG A 30 -9.37 10.27 -13.26
N GLY A 31 -9.32 9.01 -12.81
CA GLY A 31 -9.91 7.86 -13.51
C GLY A 31 -9.00 7.24 -14.58
N PHE A 32 -7.96 6.54 -14.14
CA PHE A 32 -7.06 5.77 -15.00
C PHE A 32 -7.61 4.38 -15.32
N SER A 33 -7.33 3.87 -16.52
CA SER A 33 -7.83 2.57 -16.99
C SER A 33 -6.76 1.46 -17.00
N THR A 34 -5.48 1.81 -16.89
CA THR A 34 -4.36 0.88 -16.92
C THR A 34 -3.34 1.23 -15.84
N LEU A 35 -2.56 0.23 -15.41
CA LEU A 35 -1.48 0.43 -14.44
C LEU A 35 -0.34 1.25 -15.05
N GLU A 36 -0.07 1.06 -16.34
CA GLU A 36 0.98 1.76 -17.08
C GLU A 36 0.70 3.26 -17.19
N ASP A 37 -0.53 3.64 -17.55
CA ASP A 37 -0.90 5.05 -17.66
C ASP A 37 -0.88 5.74 -16.29
N PHE A 38 -1.32 5.03 -15.25
CA PHE A 38 -1.29 5.56 -13.89
C PHE A 38 0.13 5.70 -13.35
N ALA A 39 0.99 4.71 -13.56
CA ALA A 39 2.40 4.78 -13.20
C ALA A 39 3.10 5.93 -13.92
N ALA A 40 2.87 6.09 -15.23
CA ALA A 40 3.45 7.19 -16.01
C ALA A 40 2.99 8.57 -15.48
N ALA A 41 1.71 8.73 -15.16
CA ALA A 41 1.20 9.97 -14.60
C ALA A 41 1.80 10.27 -13.21
N LEU A 42 1.99 9.24 -12.38
CA LEU A 42 2.68 9.39 -11.09
C LEU A 42 4.15 9.80 -11.25
N GLN A 43 4.86 9.22 -12.22
CA GLN A 43 6.24 9.60 -12.53
C GLN A 43 6.37 11.06 -12.98
N GLU A 44 5.36 11.58 -13.68
CA GLU A 44 5.31 12.99 -14.11
C GLU A 44 4.99 13.93 -12.94
N GLU A 45 3.99 13.58 -12.12
CA GLU A 45 3.50 14.40 -11.02
C GLU A 45 4.46 14.40 -9.80
N LEU A 46 5.17 13.29 -9.57
CA LEU A 46 6.07 13.08 -8.44
C LEU A 46 7.46 12.62 -8.93
N PRO A 47 8.21 13.50 -9.63
CA PRO A 47 9.46 13.13 -10.30
C PRO A 47 10.57 12.70 -9.33
N HIS A 48 10.51 13.11 -8.06
CA HIS A 48 11.44 12.67 -7.01
C HIS A 48 11.27 11.20 -6.62
N LEU A 49 10.15 10.58 -6.96
CA LEU A 49 9.84 9.17 -6.68
C LEU A 49 9.65 8.36 -7.97
N LYS A 50 9.98 8.89 -9.14
CA LYS A 50 9.69 8.28 -10.44
C LYS A 50 10.15 6.80 -10.55
N ASP A 51 11.31 6.47 -9.98
CA ASP A 51 11.89 5.13 -10.11
C ASP A 51 11.18 4.10 -9.20
N VAL A 52 10.32 4.58 -8.29
CA VAL A 52 9.50 3.76 -7.40
C VAL A 52 8.18 3.36 -8.05
N PHE A 53 7.62 4.20 -8.94
CA PHE A 53 6.33 3.94 -9.59
C PHE A 53 6.47 2.97 -10.75
N VAL A 54 6.35 1.68 -10.44
CA VAL A 54 6.23 0.61 -11.43
C VAL A 54 4.77 0.15 -11.56
N PRO A 55 4.31 -0.31 -12.74
CA PRO A 55 2.91 -0.72 -12.95
C PRO A 55 2.39 -1.70 -11.91
N GLU A 56 3.18 -2.71 -11.56
CA GLU A 56 2.81 -3.75 -10.58
C GLU A 56 2.68 -3.20 -9.16
N GLY A 57 3.43 -2.14 -8.83
CA GLY A 57 3.40 -1.52 -7.50
C GLY A 57 2.23 -0.57 -7.33
N VAL A 58 1.91 0.23 -8.35
CA VAL A 58 0.84 1.25 -8.28
C VAL A 58 -0.57 0.66 -8.23
N GLY A 59 -0.70 -0.65 -8.48
CA GLY A 59 -1.95 -1.40 -8.37
C GLY A 59 -2.62 -1.22 -7.01
N VAL A 60 -1.83 -1.08 -5.94
CA VAL A 60 -2.35 -0.88 -4.58
C VAL A 60 -3.23 0.35 -4.46
N PHE A 61 -2.94 1.42 -5.20
CA PHE A 61 -3.74 2.63 -5.21
C PHE A 61 -4.83 2.55 -6.27
N LEU A 62 -4.48 2.14 -7.50
CA LEU A 62 -5.44 2.16 -8.60
C LEU A 62 -6.63 1.22 -8.35
N ASN A 63 -6.34 0.03 -7.84
CA ASN A 63 -7.32 -1.04 -7.66
C ASN A 63 -7.94 -1.08 -6.26
N SER A 64 -7.53 -0.18 -5.36
CA SER A 64 -8.15 -0.04 -4.04
C SER A 64 -9.58 0.49 -4.16
N VAL A 65 -10.49 -0.05 -3.36
CA VAL A 65 -11.86 0.43 -3.20
C VAL A 65 -11.84 1.58 -2.20
N GLU A 66 -11.96 2.80 -2.71
CA GLU A 66 -12.05 4.05 -1.94
C GLU A 66 -10.89 4.28 -0.95
N PRO A 67 -9.63 4.28 -1.41
CA PRO A 67 -8.50 4.60 -0.55
C PRO A 67 -8.59 6.05 -0.06
N TYR A 68 -8.25 6.29 1.20
CA TYR A 68 -8.21 7.63 1.78
C TYR A 68 -7.08 7.77 2.80
N LEU A 69 -6.65 9.01 3.00
CA LEU A 69 -5.75 9.42 4.06
C LEU A 69 -6.56 10.18 5.11
N ASP A 70 -6.48 9.80 6.38
CA ASP A 70 -7.16 10.53 7.45
C ASP A 70 -6.38 11.76 7.93
N GLU A 71 -7.01 12.59 8.76
CA GLU A 71 -6.41 13.82 9.31
C GLU A 71 -5.21 13.55 10.23
N GLU A 72 -5.05 12.32 10.71
CA GLU A 72 -3.95 11.87 11.57
C GLU A 72 -2.77 11.30 10.77
N GLY A 73 -2.90 11.22 9.44
CA GLY A 73 -1.86 10.70 8.55
C GLY A 73 -1.85 9.18 8.43
N HIS A 74 -2.98 8.51 8.63
CA HIS A 74 -3.12 7.08 8.36
C HIS A 74 -3.77 6.82 7.01
N LEU A 75 -3.11 6.00 6.20
CA LEU A 75 -3.59 5.55 4.90
C LEU A 75 -4.45 4.30 5.06
N TYR A 76 -5.67 4.36 4.53
CA TYR A 76 -6.60 3.25 4.43
C TYR A 76 -6.74 2.84 2.98
N LEU A 77 -6.43 1.57 2.69
CA LEU A 77 -6.51 0.98 1.35
C LEU A 77 -7.71 0.05 1.18
N GLY A 78 -8.31 -0.38 2.28
CA GLY A 78 -9.48 -1.26 2.27
C GLY A 78 -9.26 -2.50 1.41
N THR A 79 -10.15 -2.69 0.43
CA THR A 79 -10.12 -3.84 -0.48
C THR A 79 -9.38 -3.48 -1.76
N VAL A 80 -8.44 -4.31 -2.22
CA VAL A 80 -7.66 -4.09 -3.44
C VAL A 80 -7.85 -5.26 -4.41
N GLU A 81 -8.39 -4.97 -5.59
CA GLU A 81 -8.56 -5.99 -6.64
C GLU A 81 -7.22 -6.38 -7.26
N ASN A 82 -6.98 -7.70 -7.38
CA ASN A 82 -5.70 -8.27 -7.80
C ASN A 82 -4.51 -7.65 -7.04
N GLY A 83 -4.65 -7.45 -5.73
CA GLY A 83 -3.59 -6.89 -4.88
C GLY A 83 -2.82 -7.94 -4.09
N GLY A 84 -2.02 -7.48 -3.15
CA GLY A 84 -1.21 -8.28 -2.24
C GLY A 84 0.16 -8.69 -2.80
N TRP A 85 0.63 -8.01 -3.84
CA TRP A 85 1.93 -8.28 -4.46
C TRP A 85 3.08 -7.67 -3.65
N ARG A 86 4.29 -8.21 -3.84
CA ARG A 86 5.48 -7.69 -3.16
C ARG A 86 5.82 -6.28 -3.64
N GLU A 87 5.58 -5.99 -4.90
CA GLU A 87 5.82 -4.70 -5.55
C GLU A 87 4.98 -3.59 -4.92
N GLU A 88 3.75 -3.89 -4.53
CA GLU A 88 2.87 -2.98 -3.79
C GLU A 88 3.41 -2.69 -2.39
N ALA A 89 3.87 -3.73 -1.68
CA ALA A 89 4.49 -3.56 -0.38
C ALA A 89 5.79 -2.74 -0.46
N LEU A 90 6.59 -2.97 -1.49
CA LEU A 90 7.79 -2.17 -1.77
C LEU A 90 7.43 -0.71 -2.05
N LEU A 91 6.42 -0.44 -2.89
CA LEU A 91 5.94 0.92 -3.13
C LEU A 91 5.50 1.58 -1.81
N LEU A 92 4.63 0.92 -1.04
CA LEU A 92 4.13 1.44 0.23
C LEU A 92 5.24 1.75 1.23
N SER A 93 6.34 0.97 1.25
CA SER A 93 7.48 1.19 2.14
C SER A 93 8.16 2.57 1.97
N HIS A 94 7.95 3.24 0.83
CA HIS A 94 8.43 4.61 0.59
C HIS A 94 7.58 5.69 1.28
N PHE A 95 6.33 5.36 1.64
CA PHE A 95 5.39 6.31 2.22
C PHE A 95 5.16 6.06 3.70
N VAL A 96 5.26 4.82 4.18
CA VAL A 96 4.88 4.44 5.55
C VAL A 96 6.08 4.35 6.49
N GLU A 97 5.83 4.53 7.79
CA GLU A 97 6.89 4.50 8.81
C GLU A 97 7.57 3.11 8.90
N PRO A 98 8.89 3.05 9.19
CA PRO A 98 9.54 1.79 9.53
C PRO A 98 8.87 1.10 10.73
N GLY A 99 8.70 -0.22 10.63
CA GLY A 99 8.01 -1.03 11.63
C GLY A 99 6.53 -1.26 11.32
N GLU A 100 5.92 -0.46 10.45
CA GLU A 100 4.54 -0.67 10.00
C GLU A 100 4.38 -2.02 9.32
N VAL A 101 3.22 -2.63 9.52
CA VAL A 101 2.92 -3.97 9.03
C VAL A 101 1.77 -3.92 8.05
N ILE A 102 2.07 -4.19 6.79
CA ILE A 102 1.10 -4.31 5.71
C ILE A 102 0.46 -5.70 5.84
N ALA A 103 -0.64 -5.77 6.58
CA ALA A 103 -1.40 -7.00 6.82
C ALA A 103 -2.41 -7.25 5.69
N LEU A 104 -2.31 -8.41 5.07
CA LEU A 104 -3.12 -8.82 3.93
C LEU A 104 -3.95 -10.06 4.29
N ALA A 105 -5.22 -10.04 3.92
CA ALA A 105 -6.09 -11.21 3.95
C ALA A 105 -6.63 -11.50 2.55
N ASP A 106 -6.63 -12.77 2.18
CA ASP A 106 -7.40 -13.30 1.05
C ASP A 106 -8.54 -14.15 1.62
N ASP A 107 -9.65 -14.28 0.89
CA ASP A 107 -10.91 -14.92 1.28
C ASP A 107 -10.75 -16.36 1.81
N HIS A 108 -9.57 -16.99 1.61
CA HIS A 108 -9.32 -18.41 1.82
C HIS A 108 -8.04 -18.76 2.62
N GLU A 109 -7.18 -17.81 3.03
CA GLU A 109 -5.88 -18.14 3.64
C GLU A 109 -5.54 -17.37 4.93
N SER A 110 -4.59 -17.93 5.69
CA SER A 110 -3.93 -17.29 6.83
C SER A 110 -3.32 -15.93 6.42
N LEU A 111 -3.37 -14.96 7.34
CA LEU A 111 -2.76 -13.65 7.18
C LEU A 111 -1.30 -13.77 6.70
N TYR A 112 -1.00 -13.18 5.55
CA TYR A 112 0.36 -12.91 5.10
C TYR A 112 0.54 -11.39 5.05
N GLY A 113 1.77 -10.93 5.08
CA GLY A 113 2.01 -9.50 5.09
C GLY A 113 3.47 -9.15 4.98
N TYR A 114 3.73 -7.85 5.10
CA TYR A 114 5.06 -7.31 4.99
C TYR A 114 5.31 -6.34 6.13
N ARG A 115 6.44 -6.48 6.81
CA ARG A 115 6.95 -5.44 7.71
C ARG A 115 7.82 -4.49 6.92
N VAL A 116 7.58 -3.19 7.07
CA VAL A 116 8.46 -2.17 6.52
C VAL A 116 9.72 -2.10 7.36
N VAL A 117 10.86 -2.45 6.76
CA VAL A 117 12.16 -2.40 7.45
C VAL A 117 12.72 -0.98 7.35
N ARG A 118 12.64 -0.41 6.15
CA ARG A 118 13.00 0.98 5.82
C ARG A 118 12.42 1.32 4.45
N GLU A 119 12.69 2.54 4.00
CA GLU A 119 12.32 2.98 2.65
C GLU A 119 12.89 2.04 1.57
N GLY A 120 11.99 1.51 0.72
CA GLY A 120 12.31 0.58 -0.35
C GLY A 120 12.64 -0.84 0.11
N GLU A 121 12.42 -1.18 1.39
CA GLU A 121 12.74 -2.50 1.94
C GLU A 121 11.62 -3.04 2.84
N VAL A 122 11.17 -4.24 2.50
CA VAL A 122 10.17 -4.98 3.27
C VAL A 122 10.63 -6.40 3.57
N GLU A 123 10.18 -6.91 4.71
CA GLU A 123 10.36 -8.28 5.15
C GLU A 123 9.01 -9.01 5.10
N ALA A 124 8.95 -10.16 4.43
CA ALA A 124 7.74 -10.96 4.38
C ALA A 124 7.48 -11.61 5.75
N LEU A 125 6.25 -11.51 6.24
CA LEU A 125 5.78 -12.17 7.45
C LEU A 125 5.01 -13.43 7.04
N LYS A 126 5.40 -14.58 7.58
CA LYS A 126 4.66 -15.84 7.41
C LYS A 126 3.80 -16.04 8.65
N GLY A 127 2.50 -15.81 8.54
CA GLY A 127 1.57 -15.96 9.66
C GLY A 127 1.81 -14.91 10.74
N ALA A 128 1.15 -13.77 10.61
CA ALA A 128 1.11 -12.77 11.67
C ALA A 128 -0.25 -12.79 12.37
N LEU A 129 -0.28 -12.83 13.71
CA LEU A 129 -1.47 -12.45 14.46
C LEU A 129 -1.39 -10.95 14.69
N VAL A 130 -2.45 -10.25 14.33
CA VAL A 130 -2.59 -8.81 14.46
C VAL A 130 -3.72 -8.51 15.44
N ASN A 131 -3.51 -7.58 16.37
CA ASN A 131 -4.57 -7.17 17.29
C ASN A 131 -5.57 -6.19 16.62
N GLU A 132 -6.61 -5.79 17.35
CA GLU A 132 -7.66 -4.87 16.86
C GLU A 132 -7.15 -3.49 16.41
N LYS A 133 -5.89 -3.17 16.69
CA LYS A 133 -5.23 -1.90 16.31
C LYS A 133 -4.27 -2.03 15.14
N GLY A 134 -4.15 -3.21 14.53
CA GLY A 134 -3.18 -3.43 13.46
C GLY A 134 -1.76 -3.76 13.93
N GLU A 135 -1.54 -3.94 15.24
CA GLU A 135 -0.21 -4.26 15.78
C GLU A 135 0.06 -5.78 15.74
N VAL A 136 1.25 -6.18 15.29
CA VAL A 136 1.66 -7.59 15.30
C VAL A 136 1.91 -8.06 16.73
N VAL A 137 1.13 -9.06 17.16
CA VAL A 137 1.27 -9.71 18.46
C VAL A 137 1.96 -11.07 18.39
N TRP A 138 2.13 -11.64 17.18
CA TRP A 138 2.90 -12.86 16.93
C TRP A 138 3.27 -12.98 15.44
N THR A 139 4.43 -13.55 15.13
CA THR A 139 4.88 -13.87 13.75
C THR A 139 5.73 -15.15 13.75
N GLU A 140 5.64 -15.98 12.71
CA GLU A 140 6.48 -17.19 12.47
C GLU A 140 7.55 -16.97 11.39
#